data_AF-A0A969BLT0-F1
#
_entry.id   AF-A0A969BLT0-F1
#
_cell.length_a   1.000
_cell.length_b   1.000
_cell.length_c   1.000
_cell.angle_alpha   90.00
_cell.angle_beta   90.00
_cell.angle_gamma   90.00
#
_symmetry.space_group_name_H-M   'P 1'
#
loop_
_entity.id
_entity.type
_entity.pdbx_description
1 polymer ?
#
loop_
_entity_poly.entity_id
_entity_poly.type
_entity_poly.pdbx_seq_one_letter_code
_entity_poly.pdbx_strand_id
1 'polypeptide(L)'
;MKHRIAVFALAFGAWQYSTAQVGNEWINFSQDYYKIPVAKDGVYRLTQADLASAGFPVNLDPRNVHLFHRGAEQSIFIAGEADGQWDAGDYLEFYGLRNDGTLDSLLYHPDASAQPHKLYNLFSDSTSYFLTVNGSAGKRMAYYEEANDGSPTEVAHTNRMLKIFTNGYCLGETFNGVIQRAGFDKLEGWTSGVIRENQNFDNT
;
A
#
# COMPACT_ATOMS: atom_id res chain seq x y z
N MET A 1 -29.48 -0.70 -72.22
CA MET A 1 -28.54 -1.09 -71.16
C MET A 1 -28.69 -0.11 -70.00
N LYS A 2 -29.23 -0.54 -68.85
CA LYS A 2 -29.52 0.33 -67.70
C LYS A 2 -28.34 0.27 -66.74
N HIS A 3 -27.61 1.37 -66.54
CA HIS A 3 -26.52 1.45 -65.57
C HIS A 3 -27.10 1.64 -64.17
N ARG A 4 -26.75 0.74 -63.24
CA ARG A 4 -27.06 0.87 -61.82
C ARG A 4 -25.81 1.38 -61.10
N ILE A 5 -25.90 2.56 -60.52
CA ILE A 5 -24.85 3.12 -59.66
C ILE A 5 -25.16 2.66 -58.23
N ALA A 6 -24.25 1.89 -57.63
CA ALA A 6 -24.32 1.52 -56.23
C ALA A 6 -23.48 2.51 -55.41
N VAL A 7 -24.11 3.24 -54.50
CA VAL A 7 -23.43 4.11 -53.53
C VAL A 7 -23.10 3.26 -52.30
N PHE A 8 -21.81 3.02 -52.06
CA PHE A 8 -21.33 2.41 -50.83
C PHE A 8 -21.07 3.52 -49.80
N ALA A 9 -21.94 3.61 -48.80
CA ALA A 9 -21.71 4.47 -47.63
C ALA A 9 -20.83 3.72 -46.63
N LEU A 10 -19.58 4.15 -46.46
CA LEU A 10 -18.66 3.65 -45.45
C LEU A 10 -18.97 4.38 -44.12
N ALA A 11 -19.67 3.71 -43.21
CA ALA A 11 -19.88 4.21 -41.86
C ALA A 11 -18.62 3.97 -41.02
N PHE A 12 -17.82 5.02 -40.81
CA PHE A 12 -16.75 5.02 -39.81
C PHE A 12 -17.37 5.12 -38.41
N GLY A 13 -17.58 3.98 -37.75
CA GLY A 13 -17.87 3.92 -36.33
C GLY A 13 -16.61 4.24 -35.53
N ALA A 14 -16.47 5.47 -35.03
CA ALA A 14 -15.47 5.77 -34.03
C ALA A 14 -15.90 5.12 -32.71
N TRP A 15 -15.19 4.07 -32.29
CA TRP A 15 -15.33 3.50 -30.95
C TRP A 15 -14.73 4.50 -29.97
N GLN A 16 -15.58 5.24 -29.26
CA GLN A 16 -15.13 6.06 -28.14
C GLN A 16 -14.86 5.12 -26.95
N TYR A 17 -13.58 4.89 -26.66
CA TYR A 17 -13.17 4.28 -25.41
C TYR A 17 -13.28 5.35 -24.31
N SER A 18 -14.38 5.31 -23.54
CA SER A 18 -14.45 6.04 -22.28
C SER A 18 -13.51 5.36 -21.29
N THR A 19 -12.41 6.03 -20.91
CA THR A 19 -11.59 5.59 -19.80
C THR A 19 -12.24 6.07 -18.51
N ALA A 20 -12.56 5.15 -17.59
CA ALA A 20 -12.84 5.53 -16.21
C ALA A 20 -11.54 6.07 -15.56
N GLN A 21 -11.66 6.84 -14.48
CA GLN A 21 -10.48 7.21 -13.67
C GLN A 21 -9.82 5.94 -13.15
N VAL A 22 -8.67 5.59 -13.74
CA VAL A 22 -7.86 4.46 -13.30
C VAL A 22 -7.26 4.80 -11.93
N GLY A 23 -7.46 3.93 -10.94
CA GLY A 23 -6.88 4.03 -9.59
C GLY A 23 -7.86 4.26 -8.44
N ASN A 24 -9.11 4.62 -8.71
CA ASN A 24 -10.16 4.85 -7.69
C ASN A 24 -11.24 3.76 -7.67
N GLU A 25 -11.02 2.64 -8.35
CA GLU A 25 -12.01 1.56 -8.51
C GLU A 25 -12.35 0.88 -7.18
N TRP A 26 -11.49 1.02 -6.17
CA TRP A 26 -11.69 0.50 -4.82
C TRP A 26 -12.64 1.35 -3.97
N ILE A 27 -12.99 2.56 -4.41
CA ILE A 27 -13.84 3.50 -3.66
C ILE A 27 -15.29 3.37 -4.13
N ASN A 28 -16.18 3.03 -3.20
CA ASN A 28 -17.62 3.10 -3.37
C ASN A 28 -18.19 4.17 -2.44
N PHE A 29 -18.67 5.27 -3.01
CA PHE A 29 -19.18 6.42 -2.24
C PHE A 29 -20.43 6.13 -1.41
N SER A 30 -21.07 4.98 -1.59
CA SER A 30 -22.20 4.52 -0.77
C SER A 30 -21.77 3.66 0.43
N GLN A 31 -20.47 3.40 0.60
CA GLN A 31 -19.90 2.63 1.71
C GLN A 31 -19.20 3.54 2.72
N ASP A 32 -19.21 3.12 3.98
CA ASP A 32 -18.39 3.73 5.02
C ASP A 32 -16.98 3.15 5.02
N TYR A 33 -15.98 4.02 5.22
CA TYR A 33 -14.58 3.65 5.31
C TYR A 33 -13.99 4.11 6.62
N TYR A 34 -13.43 3.19 7.38
CA TYR A 34 -12.83 3.42 8.68
C TYR A 34 -11.31 3.47 8.52
N LYS A 35 -10.71 4.59 8.87
CA LYS A 35 -9.27 4.83 8.69
C LYS A 35 -8.47 4.25 9.87
N ILE A 36 -7.49 3.40 9.55
CA ILE A 36 -6.55 2.82 10.50
C ILE A 36 -5.15 3.39 10.20
N PRO A 37 -4.59 4.26 11.05
CA PRO A 37 -3.23 4.77 10.88
C PRO A 37 -2.19 3.72 11.29
N VAL A 38 -1.18 3.51 10.45
CA VAL A 38 -0.10 2.53 10.65
C VAL A 38 1.25 3.22 10.48
N ALA A 39 2.07 3.24 11.53
CA ALA A 39 3.38 3.91 11.55
C ALA A 39 4.58 2.94 11.57
N LYS A 40 4.33 1.66 11.82
CA LYS A 40 5.37 0.63 11.93
C LYS A 40 4.98 -0.63 11.18
N ASP A 41 5.98 -1.31 10.62
CA ASP A 41 5.78 -2.61 10.00
C ASP A 41 5.47 -3.65 11.08
N GLY A 42 4.46 -4.48 10.87
CA GLY A 42 4.11 -5.54 11.82
C GLY A 42 2.72 -6.12 11.64
N VAL A 43 2.40 -7.15 12.44
CA VAL A 43 1.05 -7.69 12.52
C VAL A 43 0.25 -6.88 13.53
N TYR A 44 -0.91 -6.39 13.09
CA TYR A 44 -1.86 -5.63 13.90
C TYR A 44 -3.07 -6.52 14.17
N ARG A 45 -3.53 -6.51 15.43
CA ARG A 45 -4.75 -7.19 15.86
C ARG A 45 -5.75 -6.15 16.35
N LEU A 46 -6.97 -6.22 15.85
CA LEU A 46 -8.11 -5.41 16.26
C LEU A 46 -9.18 -6.33 16.81
N THR A 47 -9.48 -6.22 18.10
CA THR A 47 -10.55 -7.01 18.73
C THR A 47 -11.92 -6.46 18.40
N GLN A 48 -12.96 -7.22 18.74
CA GLN A 48 -14.35 -6.79 18.58
C GLN A 48 -14.61 -5.49 19.30
N ALA A 49 -14.12 -5.41 20.53
CA ALA A 49 -14.24 -4.24 21.38
C ALA A 49 -13.53 -3.02 20.78
N ASP A 50 -12.34 -3.20 20.19
CA ASP A 50 -11.61 -2.11 19.53
C ASP A 50 -12.42 -1.54 18.37
N LEU A 51 -12.95 -2.42 17.51
CA LEU A 51 -13.78 -2.02 16.37
C LEU A 51 -15.08 -1.35 16.79
N ALA A 52 -15.80 -1.94 17.76
CA ALA A 52 -17.02 -1.36 18.30
C ALA A 52 -16.76 0.03 18.93
N SER A 53 -15.65 0.19 19.67
CA SER A 53 -15.25 1.47 20.27
C SER A 53 -14.90 2.54 19.23
N ALA A 54 -14.38 2.11 18.08
CA ALA A 54 -14.10 2.98 16.93
C ALA A 54 -15.35 3.29 16.08
N GLY A 55 -16.52 2.75 16.47
CA GLY A 55 -17.78 2.94 15.76
C GLY A 55 -17.97 2.04 14.54
N PHE A 56 -17.09 1.06 14.33
CA PHE A 56 -17.26 0.07 13.26
C PHE A 56 -18.44 -0.85 13.57
N PRO A 57 -19.33 -1.15 12.60
CA PRO A 57 -20.47 -2.01 12.84
C PRO A 57 -20.01 -3.46 13.07
N VAL A 58 -20.31 -3.99 14.25
CA VAL A 58 -19.98 -5.37 14.66
C VAL A 58 -21.18 -6.32 14.60
N ASN A 59 -22.36 -5.83 14.24
CA ASN A 59 -23.56 -6.63 14.00
C ASN A 59 -23.73 -6.91 12.49
N LEU A 60 -22.72 -7.57 11.91
CA LEU A 60 -22.65 -7.92 10.50
C LEU A 60 -21.83 -9.19 10.31
N ASP A 61 -21.91 -9.77 9.12
CA ASP A 61 -21.11 -10.93 8.76
C ASP A 61 -19.62 -10.54 8.57
N PRO A 62 -18.68 -11.00 9.43
CA PRO A 62 -17.25 -10.70 9.30
C PRO A 62 -16.68 -11.07 7.93
N ARG A 63 -17.25 -12.07 7.24
CA ARG A 63 -16.78 -12.54 5.93
C ARG A 63 -16.83 -11.45 4.85
N ASN A 64 -17.67 -10.45 5.06
CA ASN A 64 -17.89 -9.30 4.18
C ASN A 64 -16.96 -8.11 4.45
N VAL A 65 -16.04 -8.25 5.40
CA VAL A 65 -15.07 -7.20 5.74
C VAL A 65 -13.91 -7.19 4.74
N HIS A 66 -13.59 -5.99 4.25
CA HIS A 66 -12.48 -5.70 3.34
C HIS A 66 -11.52 -4.68 3.97
N LEU A 67 -10.23 -4.83 3.69
CA LEU A 67 -9.19 -3.88 4.09
C LEU A 67 -8.43 -3.40 2.86
N PHE A 68 -8.32 -2.09 2.67
CA PHE A 68 -7.61 -1.49 1.56
C PHE A 68 -6.39 -0.70 2.04
N HIS A 69 -5.30 -0.79 1.27
CA HIS A 69 -4.10 0.02 1.44
C HIS A 69 -3.62 0.48 0.08
N ARG A 70 -3.46 1.80 -0.10
CA ARG A 70 -3.01 2.42 -1.36
C ARG A 70 -3.80 1.93 -2.59
N GLY A 71 -5.12 1.75 -2.42
CA GLY A 71 -6.04 1.32 -3.46
C GLY A 71 -6.05 -0.18 -3.78
N ALA A 72 -5.26 -0.99 -3.07
CA ALA A 72 -5.24 -2.44 -3.23
C ALA A 72 -5.85 -3.14 -2.01
N GLU A 73 -6.64 -4.19 -2.25
CA GLU A 73 -7.22 -5.02 -1.20
C GLU A 73 -6.13 -5.93 -0.56
N GLN A 74 -6.09 -5.88 0.76
CA GLN A 74 -5.14 -6.60 1.60
C GLN A 74 -5.79 -7.88 2.14
N SER A 75 -5.02 -8.96 2.19
CA SER A 75 -5.47 -10.19 2.85
C SER A 75 -5.50 -9.98 4.36
N ILE A 76 -6.64 -10.29 4.97
CA ILE A 76 -6.83 -10.24 6.42
C ILE A 76 -7.13 -11.63 6.98
N PHE A 77 -6.94 -11.78 8.28
CA PHE A 77 -7.37 -12.96 9.04
C PHE A 77 -8.45 -12.51 10.01
N ILE A 78 -9.53 -13.27 10.13
CA ILE A 78 -10.56 -13.02 11.14
C ILE A 78 -10.78 -14.33 11.90
N ALA A 79 -10.44 -14.33 13.18
CA ALA A 79 -10.76 -15.45 14.05
C ALA A 79 -12.27 -15.48 14.29
N GLY A 80 -12.88 -16.67 14.23
CA GLY A 80 -14.31 -16.87 14.51
C GLY A 80 -15.25 -16.70 13.32
N GLU A 81 -14.81 -16.19 12.16
CA GLU A 81 -15.73 -15.79 11.07
C GLU A 81 -16.60 -16.89 10.42
N ALA A 82 -16.39 -18.16 10.78
CA ALA A 82 -17.04 -19.31 10.17
C ALA A 82 -18.57 -19.33 10.39
N ASP A 83 -19.04 -18.85 11.54
CA ASP A 83 -20.46 -18.78 11.88
C ASP A 83 -21.15 -17.50 11.36
N GLY A 84 -20.38 -16.58 10.77
CA GLY A 84 -20.89 -15.32 10.24
C GLY A 84 -21.34 -14.32 11.30
N GLN A 85 -20.84 -14.43 12.54
CA GLN A 85 -21.06 -13.47 13.62
C GLN A 85 -19.72 -12.87 14.08
N TRP A 86 -19.79 -11.68 14.69
CA TRP A 86 -18.64 -11.01 15.31
C TRP A 86 -18.79 -11.13 16.82
N ASP A 87 -18.30 -12.24 17.36
CA ASP A 87 -18.40 -12.56 18.79
C ASP A 87 -17.40 -11.77 19.63
N ALA A 88 -17.62 -11.72 20.94
CA ALA A 88 -16.75 -10.99 21.87
C ALA A 88 -15.29 -11.51 21.91
N GLY A 89 -15.06 -12.76 21.47
CA GLY A 89 -13.73 -13.37 21.38
C GLY A 89 -13.04 -13.18 20.03
N ASP A 90 -13.73 -12.63 19.04
CA ASP A 90 -13.23 -12.52 17.68
C ASP A 90 -12.28 -11.34 17.53
N TYR A 91 -11.44 -11.44 16.50
CA TYR A 91 -10.49 -10.39 16.16
C TYR A 91 -10.10 -10.45 14.69
N LEU A 92 -9.75 -9.28 14.16
CA LEU A 92 -9.18 -9.10 12.84
C LEU A 92 -7.67 -8.92 12.96
N GLU A 93 -6.91 -9.61 12.12
CA GLU A 93 -5.47 -9.41 11.94
C GLU A 93 -5.12 -9.03 10.51
N PHE A 94 -4.12 -8.16 10.40
CA PHE A 94 -3.52 -7.79 9.13
C PHE A 94 -2.05 -7.44 9.30
N TYR A 95 -1.27 -7.63 8.23
CA TYR A 95 0.10 -7.14 8.19
C TYR A 95 0.11 -5.69 7.71
N GLY A 96 0.40 -4.78 8.64
CA GLY A 96 0.50 -3.35 8.37
C GLY A 96 1.92 -2.99 7.97
N LEU A 97 2.04 -2.19 6.92
CA LEU A 97 3.27 -1.57 6.47
C LEU A 97 3.21 -0.09 6.83
N ARG A 98 4.32 0.45 7.32
CA ARG A 98 4.51 1.89 7.52
C ARG A 98 4.52 2.61 6.18
N ASN A 99 4.45 3.93 6.22
CA ASN A 99 4.58 4.73 5.01
C ASN A 99 6.02 4.71 4.51
N ASP A 100 6.15 4.57 3.20
CA ASP A 100 7.42 4.57 2.48
C ASP A 100 7.41 5.67 1.40
N GLY A 101 8.54 5.83 0.71
CA GLY A 101 8.69 6.82 -0.36
C GLY A 101 8.06 6.41 -1.69
N THR A 102 7.32 5.30 -1.77
CA THR A 102 6.78 4.80 -3.05
C THR A 102 5.82 5.80 -3.69
N LEU A 103 4.94 6.45 -2.90
CA LEU A 103 4.03 7.48 -3.43
C LEU A 103 4.75 8.81 -3.69
N ASP A 104 5.81 9.11 -2.95
CA ASP A 104 6.62 10.32 -3.16
C ASP A 104 7.28 10.32 -4.53
N SER A 105 7.52 9.14 -5.12
CA SER A 105 8.11 9.00 -6.46
C SER A 105 7.33 9.72 -7.55
N LEU A 106 6.04 10.01 -7.33
CA LEU A 106 5.19 10.77 -8.25
C LEU A 106 5.50 12.28 -8.25
N LEU A 107 6.24 12.76 -7.25
CA LEU A 107 6.61 14.18 -7.09
C LEU A 107 7.90 14.55 -7.83
N TYR A 108 8.65 13.55 -8.32
CA TYR A 108 9.98 13.73 -8.88
C TYR A 108 9.99 13.99 -10.38
N HIS A 109 10.92 14.83 -10.82
CA HIS A 109 11.24 15.10 -12.23
C HIS A 109 12.65 14.61 -12.59
N PRO A 110 12.89 14.15 -13.84
CA PRO A 110 11.92 13.94 -14.91
C PRO A 110 10.98 12.76 -14.65
N ASP A 111 11.35 11.84 -13.75
CA ASP A 111 10.57 10.66 -13.40
C ASP A 111 10.99 10.08 -12.02
N ALA A 112 10.31 9.01 -11.60
CA ALA A 112 10.52 8.33 -10.33
C ALA A 112 11.97 7.84 -10.08
N SER A 113 12.81 7.70 -11.10
CA SER A 113 14.22 7.31 -10.94
C SER A 113 15.10 8.42 -10.35
N ALA A 114 14.60 9.66 -10.35
CA ALA A 114 15.26 10.79 -9.70
C ALA A 114 15.22 10.71 -8.16
N GLN A 115 14.28 9.93 -7.59
CA GLN A 115 14.20 9.71 -6.15
C GLN A 115 15.39 8.87 -5.67
N PRO A 116 16.11 9.28 -4.60
CA PRO A 116 17.28 8.55 -4.11
C PRO A 116 16.95 7.13 -3.63
N HIS A 117 15.79 6.96 -2.97
CA HIS A 117 15.23 5.65 -2.61
C HIS A 117 13.74 5.73 -2.26
N LYS A 118 13.04 4.60 -2.28
CA LYS A 118 11.63 4.49 -1.84
C LYS A 118 11.45 4.02 -0.40
N LEU A 119 12.54 3.83 0.35
CA LEU A 119 12.52 3.13 1.64
C LEU A 119 12.08 3.99 2.84
N TYR A 120 11.92 5.29 2.64
CA TYR A 120 11.48 6.24 3.65
C TYR A 120 10.68 7.35 2.99
N ASN A 121 9.59 7.78 3.64
CA ASN A 121 8.73 8.83 3.13
C ASN A 121 9.30 10.22 3.44
N LEU A 122 9.07 11.20 2.57
CA LEU A 122 9.53 12.57 2.73
C LEU A 122 8.82 13.32 3.86
N PHE A 123 7.56 12.98 4.16
CA PHE A 123 6.68 13.79 5.00
C PHE A 123 6.21 13.08 6.28
N SER A 124 5.90 11.79 6.22
CA SER A 124 5.36 11.05 7.36
C SER A 124 5.65 9.56 7.26
N ASP A 125 5.99 8.95 8.39
CA ASP A 125 6.11 7.50 8.54
C ASP A 125 4.76 6.77 8.61
N SER A 126 3.65 7.50 8.72
CA SER A 126 2.32 6.95 8.98
C SER A 126 1.48 6.87 7.72
N THR A 127 1.01 5.68 7.36
CA THR A 127 0.09 5.44 6.23
C THR A 127 -1.31 5.12 6.74
N SER A 128 -2.30 5.23 5.85
CA SER A 128 -3.70 4.90 6.16
C SER A 128 -4.11 3.59 5.48
N TYR A 129 -4.67 2.70 6.27
CA TYR A 129 -5.49 1.58 5.80
C TYR A 129 -6.97 1.96 5.94
N PHE A 130 -7.82 1.41 5.08
CA PHE A 130 -9.26 1.68 5.10
C PHE A 130 -10.02 0.37 5.22
N LEU A 131 -10.75 0.22 6.33
CA LEU A 131 -11.61 -0.92 6.62
C LEU A 131 -13.04 -0.60 6.16
N THR A 132 -13.69 -1.52 5.49
CA THR A 132 -15.08 -1.35 5.02
C THR A 132 -15.80 -2.71 4.97
N VAL A 133 -17.10 -2.66 4.73
CA VAL A 133 -17.94 -3.84 4.54
C VAL A 133 -18.71 -3.72 3.24
N ASN A 134 -18.62 -4.77 2.43
CA ASN A 134 -19.36 -4.93 1.19
C ASN A 134 -20.00 -6.31 1.23
N GLY A 135 -21.23 -6.49 0.72
CA GLY A 135 -21.96 -7.77 0.79
C GLY A 135 -21.34 -8.94 -0.01
N SER A 136 -20.07 -8.83 -0.38
CA SER A 136 -19.22 -9.84 -1.01
C SER A 136 -18.16 -10.31 -0.02
N ALA A 137 -17.68 -11.55 -0.17
CA ALA A 137 -16.57 -12.05 0.62
C ALA A 137 -15.29 -11.23 0.39
N GLY A 138 -14.64 -10.81 1.47
CA GLY A 138 -13.36 -10.11 1.43
C GLY A 138 -12.16 -11.04 1.31
N LYS A 139 -11.01 -10.47 0.93
CA LYS A 139 -9.77 -11.22 0.76
C LYS A 139 -9.25 -11.74 2.11
N ARG A 140 -8.89 -13.03 2.15
CA ARG A 140 -8.34 -13.69 3.33
C ARG A 140 -6.88 -14.10 3.18
N MET A 141 -6.18 -14.24 4.30
CA MET A 141 -4.87 -14.90 4.33
C MET A 141 -5.06 -16.40 4.07
N ALA A 142 -4.16 -16.99 3.29
CA ALA A 142 -4.16 -18.44 3.13
C ALA A 142 -3.68 -19.08 4.43
N TYR A 143 -4.42 -20.06 4.92
CA TYR A 143 -4.00 -20.85 6.06
C TYR A 143 -2.94 -21.88 5.63
N TYR A 144 -1.86 -21.95 6.37
CA TYR A 144 -0.77 -22.89 6.13
C TYR A 144 -0.43 -23.63 7.41
N GLU A 145 -0.50 -24.96 7.35
CA GLU A 145 -0.02 -25.84 8.41
C GLU A 145 1.03 -26.80 7.82
N GLU A 146 2.17 -26.89 8.49
CA GLU A 146 3.11 -28.00 8.32
C GLU A 146 3.02 -28.91 9.53
N ALA A 147 2.91 -30.21 9.28
CA ALA A 147 3.11 -31.21 10.32
C ALA A 147 4.59 -31.21 10.70
N ASN A 148 4.90 -30.91 11.96
CA ASN A 148 6.26 -31.05 12.46
C ASN A 148 6.55 -32.55 12.66
N ASP A 149 7.15 -33.17 11.64
CA ASP A 149 7.39 -34.60 11.51
C ASP A 149 8.70 -35.08 12.16
N GLY A 150 9.19 -34.34 13.16
CA GLY A 150 10.48 -34.64 13.80
C GLY A 150 11.67 -34.00 13.09
N SER A 151 11.43 -32.95 12.31
CA SER A 151 12.47 -32.11 11.72
C SER A 151 13.42 -31.58 12.82
N PRO A 152 14.75 -31.65 12.62
CA PRO A 152 15.71 -31.22 13.63
C PRO A 152 15.54 -29.73 13.95
N THR A 153 15.71 -29.36 15.22
CA THR A 153 15.61 -27.97 15.66
C THR A 153 16.66 -27.10 14.95
N GLU A 154 16.22 -26.02 14.30
CA GLU A 154 17.09 -25.03 13.69
C GLU A 154 17.90 -24.31 14.78
N VAL A 155 19.22 -24.55 14.83
CA VAL A 155 20.11 -23.97 15.86
C VAL A 155 20.68 -22.61 15.46
N ALA A 156 20.64 -22.26 14.19
CA ALA A 156 21.10 -20.98 13.66
C ALA A 156 20.39 -20.68 12.34
N HIS A 157 20.14 -19.40 12.07
CA HIS A 157 19.66 -18.95 10.77
C HIS A 157 20.46 -17.73 10.33
N THR A 158 20.53 -17.49 9.01
CA THR A 158 21.07 -16.24 8.48
C THR A 158 19.95 -15.20 8.47
N ASN A 159 20.18 -14.07 9.14
CA ASN A 159 19.28 -12.93 9.08
C ASN A 159 19.86 -11.84 8.16
N ARG A 160 18.98 -11.17 7.39
CA ARG A 160 19.33 -10.00 6.59
C ARG A 160 18.64 -8.78 7.17
N MET A 161 19.43 -7.78 7.57
CA MET A 161 18.91 -6.50 8.06
C MET A 161 19.17 -5.38 7.06
N LEU A 162 18.22 -4.46 6.93
CA LEU A 162 18.34 -3.24 6.15
C LEU A 162 18.38 -2.05 7.11
N LYS A 163 19.53 -1.35 7.16
CA LYS A 163 19.70 -0.11 7.93
C LYS A 163 19.54 1.08 6.99
N ILE A 164 18.52 1.90 7.20
CA ILE A 164 18.23 3.09 6.41
C ILE A 164 18.68 4.31 7.21
N PHE A 165 19.53 5.13 6.62
CA PHE A 165 19.96 6.38 7.23
C PHE A 165 19.11 7.53 6.70
N THR A 166 18.53 8.30 7.61
CA THR A 166 17.67 9.46 7.32
C THR A 166 18.12 10.69 8.12
N ASN A 167 19.38 10.72 8.53
CA ASN A 167 19.94 11.79 9.36
C ASN A 167 20.48 12.99 8.55
N GLY A 168 20.39 12.96 7.22
CA GLY A 168 20.68 14.08 6.34
C GLY A 168 19.58 14.25 5.30
N TYR A 169 19.28 15.50 4.94
CA TYR A 169 18.40 15.81 3.83
C TYR A 169 19.23 16.38 2.68
N CYS A 170 19.22 15.69 1.54
CA CYS A 170 19.86 16.14 0.32
C CYS A 170 18.92 17.09 -0.44
N LEU A 171 19.43 18.26 -0.82
CA LEU A 171 18.70 19.28 -1.58
C LEU A 171 18.63 19.00 -3.09
N GLY A 172 19.20 17.88 -3.55
CA GLY A 172 19.23 17.48 -4.94
C GLY A 172 20.14 18.33 -5.83
N GLU A 173 19.86 18.31 -7.13
CA GLU A 173 20.59 19.09 -8.13
C GLU A 173 20.30 20.60 -8.02
N THR A 174 21.34 21.42 -8.15
CA THR A 174 21.22 22.88 -8.16
C THR A 174 21.76 23.47 -9.46
N PHE A 175 21.04 24.44 -10.03
CA PHE A 175 21.51 25.21 -11.17
C PHE A 175 22.39 26.37 -10.68
N ASN A 176 23.59 26.48 -11.25
CA ASN A 176 24.60 27.47 -10.85
C ASN A 176 24.90 27.49 -9.34
N GLY A 177 24.73 26.35 -8.65
CA GLY A 177 25.04 26.18 -7.23
C GLY A 177 24.07 26.82 -6.24
N VAL A 178 23.01 27.51 -6.70
CA VAL A 178 22.09 28.25 -5.81
C VAL A 178 20.62 28.17 -6.20
N ILE A 179 20.30 27.78 -7.45
CA ILE A 179 18.92 27.76 -7.94
C ILE A 179 18.39 26.34 -7.87
N GLN A 180 17.22 26.16 -7.27
CA GLN A 180 16.51 24.88 -7.22
C GLN A 180 15.22 24.95 -8.05
N ARG A 181 14.73 23.78 -8.48
CA ARG A 181 13.39 23.67 -9.06
C ARG A 181 12.35 23.72 -7.95
N ALA A 182 11.13 24.10 -8.32
CA ALA A 182 10.00 24.09 -7.39
C ALA A 182 9.45 22.69 -7.10
N GLY A 183 9.71 21.73 -8.00
CA GLY A 183 9.41 20.31 -7.78
C GLY A 183 10.66 19.54 -7.37
N PHE A 184 10.47 18.32 -6.88
CA PHE A 184 11.57 17.45 -6.45
C PHE A 184 12.42 17.05 -7.65
N ASP A 185 13.74 17.25 -7.54
CA ASP A 185 14.70 16.94 -8.59
C ASP A 185 15.60 15.77 -8.19
N LYS A 186 16.50 15.40 -9.10
CA LYS A 186 17.44 14.29 -8.94
C LYS A 186 18.18 14.33 -7.60
N LEU A 187 18.09 13.21 -6.88
CA LEU A 187 18.73 12.94 -5.57
C LEU A 187 18.24 13.81 -4.41
N GLU A 188 17.18 14.60 -4.58
CA GLU A 188 16.57 15.32 -3.46
C GLU A 188 15.87 14.33 -2.51
N GLY A 189 16.05 14.47 -1.19
CA GLY A 189 15.36 13.65 -0.20
C GLY A 189 16.24 13.20 0.97
N TRP A 190 15.68 12.36 1.85
CA TRP A 190 16.38 11.82 3.01
C TRP A 190 17.48 10.84 2.60
N THR A 191 18.68 11.04 3.15
CA THR A 191 19.85 10.18 2.97
C THR A 191 20.64 10.09 4.27
N SER A 192 21.82 9.46 4.24
CA SER A 192 22.82 9.66 5.28
C SER A 192 23.39 11.07 5.22
N GLY A 193 23.97 11.52 6.33
CA GLY A 193 24.96 12.59 6.30
C GLY A 193 26.18 12.23 5.41
N VAL A 194 27.09 13.19 5.23
CA VAL A 194 28.31 12.99 4.42
C VAL A 194 29.14 11.84 4.99
N ILE A 195 29.31 10.78 4.20
CA ILE A 195 30.19 9.66 4.51
C ILE A 195 31.57 9.96 3.95
N ARG A 196 32.58 9.99 4.83
CA ARG A 196 33.99 10.15 4.43
C ARG A 196 34.66 8.80 4.26
N GLU A 197 35.68 8.76 3.42
CA GLU A 197 36.56 7.60 3.30
C GLU A 197 37.11 7.21 4.69
N ASN A 198 37.11 5.91 5.01
CA ASN A 198 37.48 5.33 6.31
C ASN A 198 36.56 5.66 7.52
N GLN A 199 35.32 6.11 7.31
CA GLN A 199 34.33 6.09 8.39
C GLN A 199 33.73 4.70 8.59
N ASN A 200 33.87 4.17 9.81
CA ASN A 200 33.17 2.97 10.27
C ASN A 200 31.80 3.35 10.85
N PHE A 201 30.79 2.51 10.58
CA PHE A 201 29.48 2.61 11.20
C PHE A 201 29.25 1.41 12.10
N ASP A 202 28.79 1.65 13.32
CA ASP A 202 28.36 0.56 14.19
C ASP A 202 27.03 -0.01 13.66
N ASN A 203 27.04 -1.33 13.42
CA ASN A 203 25.88 -2.09 12.96
C ASN A 203 24.97 -2.55 14.10
N THR A 204 25.16 -2.02 15.30
CA THR A 204 24.26 -2.24 16.44
C THR A 204 22.92 -1.53 16.24
#